data_AF-A0A7S4ICB7-F1
#
_entry.id   AF-A0A7S4ICB7-F1
#
_cell.length_a   1.000
_cell.length_b   1.000
_cell.length_c   1.000
_cell.angle_alpha   90.00
_cell.angle_beta   90.00
_cell.angle_gamma   90.00
#
_symmetry.space_group_name_H-M   'P 1'
#
loop_
_entity.id
_entity.type
_entity.pdbx_description
1 polymer ?
#
loop_
_entity_poly.entity_id
_entity_poly.type
_entity_poly.pdbx_seq_one_letter_code
_entity_poly.pdbx_strand_id
1 'polypeptide(L)'
;MLDLNQNFIYTQNLSLRQFALNLLGKSADPARLVGDIMDERSLLDMAEEKGSSSLRSIVYFYRMMLEVFFGEYERAAETAELNKNVDKDNVGRFSIVVNHCFYHGLSALILARRQGRSKWEDIINTTMAQMEKWESANPWNCEHKLALMNAEYAYLQNDINGAIEAYDCAIVSAAKHRFVHEEGLALERAGIFYTDTGDNATASRLFHRAHDCYVRWEAHSKATHVKQHF
;
A
#
# COMPACT_ATOMS: atom_id res chain seq x y z
N MET A 1 17.03 36.31 -0.79
CA MET A 1 16.85 34.85 -0.88
C MET A 1 15.95 34.63 -2.08
N LEU A 2 16.42 33.99 -3.15
CA LEU A 2 15.61 33.78 -4.34
C LEU A 2 14.38 32.94 -3.94
N ASP A 3 13.21 33.53 -4.08
CA ASP A 3 11.90 32.89 -3.86
C ASP A 3 11.64 31.96 -5.05
N LEU A 4 12.46 30.91 -5.16
CA LEU A 4 12.30 29.90 -6.19
C LEU A 4 11.00 29.18 -5.87
N ASN A 5 10.01 29.31 -6.75
CA ASN A 5 8.72 28.64 -6.66
C ASN A 5 8.84 27.11 -6.92
N GLN A 6 9.83 26.47 -6.28
CA GLN A 6 10.20 25.05 -6.37
C GLN A 6 9.53 24.21 -5.27
N ASN A 7 8.50 24.75 -4.62
CA ASN A 7 7.74 24.09 -3.55
C ASN A 7 7.29 22.68 -3.94
N PHE A 8 6.94 22.48 -5.22
CA PHE A 8 6.58 21.16 -5.74
C PHE A 8 7.70 20.12 -5.53
N ILE A 9 8.90 20.43 -6.04
CA ILE A 9 10.06 19.55 -5.99
C ILE A 9 10.52 19.40 -4.53
N TYR A 10 10.49 20.49 -3.77
CA TYR A 10 10.84 20.50 -2.36
C TYR A 10 9.95 19.55 -1.54
N THR A 11 8.62 19.73 -1.61
CA THR A 11 7.65 18.88 -0.90
C THR A 11 7.78 17.42 -1.33
N GLN A 12 7.93 17.13 -2.63
CA GLN A 12 8.10 15.76 -3.10
C GLN A 12 9.32 15.09 -2.47
N ASN A 13 10.46 15.78 -2.42
CA ASN A 13 11.69 15.23 -1.85
C ASN A 13 11.61 15.11 -0.32
N LEU A 14 10.94 16.04 0.36
CA LEU A 14 10.69 15.93 1.80
C LEU A 14 9.81 14.72 2.13
N SER A 15 8.70 14.53 1.42
CA SER A 15 7.81 13.38 1.63
C SER A 15 8.55 12.06 1.42
N LEU A 16 9.33 11.94 0.34
CA LEU A 16 10.15 10.76 0.09
C LEU A 16 11.20 10.53 1.18
N ARG A 17 11.89 11.60 1.61
CA ARG A 17 12.93 11.49 2.64
C ARG A 17 12.34 11.05 3.98
N GLN A 18 11.21 11.63 4.38
CA GLN A 18 10.54 11.23 5.62
C GLN A 18 10.03 9.79 5.52
N PHE A 19 9.42 9.41 4.39
CA PHE A 19 9.02 8.03 4.12
C PHE A 19 10.20 7.04 4.28
N ALA A 20 11.37 7.36 3.73
CA ALA A 20 12.56 6.53 3.90
C ALA A 20 12.98 6.43 5.38
N LEU A 21 12.94 7.53 6.15
CA LEU A 21 13.25 7.51 7.58
C LEU A 21 12.28 6.65 8.39
N ASN A 22 10.99 6.69 8.05
CA ASN A 22 9.97 5.83 8.64
C ASN A 22 10.30 4.34 8.43
N LEU A 23 10.67 3.97 7.21
CA LEU A 23 11.08 2.60 6.90
C LEU A 23 12.40 2.19 7.58
N LEU A 24 13.34 3.12 7.75
CA LEU A 24 14.65 2.87 8.37
C LEU A 24 14.64 2.78 9.91
N GLY A 25 13.50 2.94 10.57
CA GLY A 25 13.42 2.93 12.04
C GLY A 25 13.81 4.26 12.70
N LYS A 26 13.76 5.35 11.93
CA LYS A 26 14.11 6.70 12.39
C LYS A 26 12.88 7.60 12.59
N SER A 27 11.70 7.01 12.75
CA SER A 27 10.48 7.69 13.20
C SER A 27 9.90 6.96 14.42
N ALA A 28 9.29 7.72 15.33
CA ALA A 28 8.64 7.18 16.51
C ALA A 28 7.39 6.34 16.18
N ASP A 29 6.64 6.74 15.15
CA ASP A 29 5.51 5.99 14.61
C ASP A 29 5.78 5.69 13.13
N PRO A 30 6.21 4.47 12.79
CA PRO A 30 6.58 4.14 11.41
C PRO A 30 5.37 4.15 10.46
N ALA A 31 4.13 4.09 10.96
CA ALA A 31 2.90 4.09 10.17
C ALA A 31 2.32 5.50 9.92
N ARG A 32 3.01 6.56 10.37
CA ARG A 32 2.63 7.97 10.13
C ARG A 32 3.76 8.70 9.44
N LEU A 33 3.46 9.47 8.41
CA LEU A 33 4.48 10.23 7.68
C LEU A 33 4.90 11.49 8.45
N VAL A 34 5.42 11.28 9.66
CA VAL A 34 5.84 12.31 10.61
C VAL A 34 7.22 11.93 11.14
N GLY A 35 8.08 12.92 11.29
CA GLY A 35 9.37 12.78 11.96
C GLY A 35 10.16 14.08 11.98
N ASP A 36 11.42 13.99 12.37
CA ASP A 36 12.29 15.16 12.63
C ASP A 36 12.48 16.07 11.42
N ILE A 37 12.34 15.53 10.21
CA ILE A 37 12.56 16.26 8.97
C ILE A 37 11.27 16.91 8.46
N MET A 38 10.12 16.31 8.76
CA MET A 38 8.85 16.72 8.20
C MET A 38 7.65 16.19 8.99
N ASP A 39 6.67 17.06 9.22
CA ASP A 39 5.31 16.71 9.65
C ASP A 39 4.36 16.81 8.45
N GLU A 40 3.66 15.71 8.13
CA GLU A 40 2.71 15.66 7.01
C GLU A 40 1.67 16.77 7.08
N ARG A 41 1.29 17.24 8.28
CA ARG A 41 0.33 18.34 8.46
C ARG A 41 0.83 19.61 7.80
N SER A 42 2.10 19.97 8.03
CA SER A 42 2.69 21.18 7.44
C SER A 42 2.76 21.11 5.92
N LEU A 43 2.94 19.92 5.33
CA LEU A 43 2.91 19.76 3.88
C LEU A 43 1.50 19.80 3.31
N LEU A 44 0.52 19.27 4.04
CA LEU A 44 -0.90 19.33 3.66
C LEU A 44 -1.41 20.77 3.74
N ASP A 45 -1.09 21.51 4.80
CA ASP A 45 -1.41 22.93 4.95
C ASP A 45 -0.81 23.74 3.79
N MET A 46 0.47 23.51 3.47
CA MET A 46 1.12 24.15 2.33
C MET A 46 0.43 23.82 1.00
N ALA A 47 0.02 22.56 0.80
CA ALA A 47 -0.67 22.15 -0.40
C ALA A 47 -2.05 22.82 -0.51
N GLU A 48 -2.75 23.00 0.61
CA GLU A 48 -4.03 23.69 0.69
C GLU A 48 -3.89 25.20 0.43
N GLU A 49 -2.94 25.87 1.08
CA GLU A 49 -2.63 27.29 0.86
C GLU A 49 -2.31 27.59 -0.61
N LYS A 50 -1.65 26.66 -1.30
CA LYS A 50 -1.30 26.79 -2.73
C LYS A 50 -2.37 26.26 -3.67
N GLY A 51 -3.46 25.69 -3.16
CA GLY A 51 -4.49 25.01 -3.96
C GLY A 51 -3.94 23.86 -4.84
N SER A 52 -2.84 23.23 -4.41
CA SER A 52 -2.11 22.24 -5.20
C SER A 52 -2.53 20.82 -4.86
N SER A 53 -3.47 20.28 -5.64
CA SER A 53 -3.95 18.92 -5.43
C SER A 53 -2.88 17.85 -5.71
N SER A 54 -1.97 18.08 -6.66
CA SER A 54 -0.86 17.16 -6.94
C SER A 54 0.16 17.07 -5.80
N LEU A 55 0.43 18.17 -5.09
CA LEU A 55 1.27 18.15 -3.89
C LEU A 55 0.64 17.31 -2.78
N ARG A 56 -0.65 17.54 -2.54
CA ARG A 56 -1.44 16.79 -1.58
C ARG A 56 -1.45 15.29 -1.90
N SER A 57 -1.63 14.92 -3.17
CA SER A 57 -1.61 13.51 -3.58
C SER A 57 -0.27 12.82 -3.36
N ILE A 58 0.86 13.53 -3.42
CA ILE A 58 2.18 12.96 -3.10
C ILE A 58 2.30 12.63 -1.61
N VAL A 59 1.83 13.52 -0.74
CA VAL A 59 1.81 13.27 0.71
C VAL A 59 0.94 12.06 1.01
N TYR A 60 -0.28 12.03 0.46
CA TYR A 60 -1.19 10.90 0.65
C TYR A 60 -0.67 9.59 0.04
N PHE A 61 0.06 9.63 -1.07
CA PHE A 61 0.69 8.43 -1.63
C PHE A 61 1.64 7.73 -0.64
N TYR A 62 2.57 8.47 -0.04
CA TYR A 62 3.51 7.90 0.93
C TYR A 62 2.82 7.52 2.25
N ARG A 63 1.83 8.32 2.67
CA ARG A 63 1.02 8.04 3.86
C ARG A 63 0.27 6.71 3.72
N MET A 64 -0.45 6.51 2.62
CA MET A 64 -1.18 5.26 2.35
C MET A 64 -0.24 4.06 2.28
N MET A 65 0.94 4.24 1.68
CA MET A 65 1.93 3.17 1.62
C MET A 65 2.38 2.76 3.03
N LEU A 66 2.67 3.71 3.93
CA LEU A 66 2.98 3.36 5.32
C LEU A 66 1.78 2.71 6.03
N GLU A 67 0.59 3.29 5.89
CA GLU A 67 -0.62 2.77 6.54
C GLU A 67 -0.91 1.32 6.14
N VAL A 68 -0.88 0.99 4.84
CA VAL A 68 -1.09 -0.38 4.36
C VAL A 68 0.01 -1.33 4.83
N PHE A 69 1.28 -0.92 4.71
CA PHE A 69 2.40 -1.80 5.09
C PHE A 69 2.42 -2.05 6.60
N PHE A 70 1.98 -1.13 7.44
CA PHE A 70 1.89 -1.34 8.90
C PHE A 70 0.51 -1.83 9.37
N GLY A 71 -0.38 -2.22 8.46
CA GLY A 71 -1.66 -2.84 8.80
C GLY A 71 -2.76 -1.88 9.29
N GLU A 72 -2.55 -0.57 9.13
CA GLU A 72 -3.48 0.51 9.48
C GLU A 72 -4.53 0.71 8.37
N TYR A 73 -5.27 -0.34 8.03
CA TYR A 73 -6.15 -0.35 6.85
C TYR A 73 -7.31 0.65 6.95
N GLU A 74 -7.88 0.86 8.15
CA GLU A 74 -8.91 1.88 8.39
C GLU A 74 -8.40 3.27 8.01
N ARG A 75 -7.19 3.62 8.44
CA ARG A 75 -6.55 4.90 8.11
C ARG A 75 -6.21 4.99 6.62
N ALA A 76 -5.72 3.90 6.02
CA ALA A 76 -5.45 3.86 4.58
C ALA A 76 -6.70 4.15 3.75
N ALA A 77 -7.86 3.60 4.14
CA ALA A 77 -9.14 3.87 3.50
C ALA A 77 -9.59 5.33 3.69
N GLU A 78 -9.44 5.89 4.89
CA GLU A 78 -9.73 7.32 5.14
C GLU A 78 -8.83 8.24 4.30
N THR A 79 -7.52 7.95 4.24
CA THR A 79 -6.57 8.69 3.41
C THR A 79 -6.91 8.57 1.92
N ALA A 80 -7.38 7.41 1.47
CA ALA A 80 -7.83 7.22 0.09
C ALA A 80 -9.00 8.14 -0.26
N GLU A 81 -9.99 8.26 0.63
CA GLU A 81 -11.16 9.13 0.46
C GLU A 81 -10.79 10.63 0.45
N LEU A 82 -9.82 11.03 1.28
CA LEU A 82 -9.26 12.38 1.24
C LEU A 82 -8.57 12.70 -0.11
N ASN A 83 -8.15 11.67 -0.84
CA ASN A 83 -7.50 11.77 -2.15
C ASN A 83 -8.36 11.21 -3.31
N LYS A 84 -9.69 11.16 -3.17
CA LYS A 84 -10.57 10.49 -4.15
C LYS A 84 -10.52 11.02 -5.59
N ASN A 85 -10.03 12.25 -5.80
CA ASN A 85 -9.88 12.86 -7.13
C ASN A 85 -8.48 12.63 -7.73
N VAL A 86 -7.69 11.70 -7.19
CA VAL A 86 -6.28 11.46 -7.57
C VAL A 86 -6.07 11.37 -9.08
N ASP A 87 -6.97 10.71 -9.82
CA ASP A 87 -6.87 10.53 -11.28
C ASP A 87 -6.88 11.86 -12.03
N LYS A 88 -7.76 12.78 -11.61
CA LYS A 88 -7.88 14.12 -12.19
C LYS A 88 -6.73 15.02 -11.74
N ASP A 89 -6.31 14.87 -10.48
CA ASP A 89 -5.27 15.68 -9.86
C ASP A 89 -3.85 15.33 -10.32
N ASN A 90 -3.67 14.14 -10.92
CA ASN A 90 -2.36 13.57 -11.25
C ASN A 90 -2.29 13.02 -12.68
N VAL A 91 -2.86 13.74 -13.64
CA VAL A 91 -2.79 13.38 -15.07
C VAL A 91 -1.33 13.12 -15.48
N GLY A 92 -1.07 11.94 -16.04
CA GLY A 92 0.27 11.51 -16.47
C GLY A 92 1.16 10.92 -15.36
N ARG A 93 0.71 10.85 -14.11
CA ARG A 93 1.45 10.23 -12.99
C ARG A 93 0.87 8.88 -12.63
N PHE A 94 0.97 7.95 -13.57
CA PHE A 94 0.37 6.61 -13.45
C PHE A 94 0.75 5.89 -12.15
N SER A 95 1.98 6.04 -11.66
CA SER A 95 2.43 5.39 -10.42
C SER A 95 1.65 5.84 -9.17
N ILE A 96 1.25 7.11 -9.05
CA ILE A 96 0.49 7.59 -7.90
C ILE A 96 -0.95 7.04 -7.97
N VAL A 97 -1.53 7.13 -9.17
CA VAL A 97 -2.91 6.70 -9.45
C VAL A 97 -3.08 5.19 -9.25
N VAL A 98 -2.18 4.36 -9.81
CA VAL A 98 -2.25 2.90 -9.69
C VAL A 98 -2.13 2.44 -8.24
N ASN A 99 -1.19 3.03 -7.49
CA ASN A 99 -0.97 2.64 -6.10
C ASN A 99 -2.08 3.14 -5.17
N HIS A 100 -2.65 4.33 -5.41
CA HIS A 100 -3.84 4.78 -4.67
C HIS A 100 -4.99 3.78 -4.83
N CYS A 101 -5.30 3.40 -6.07
CA CYS A 101 -6.38 2.46 -6.34
C CYS A 101 -6.10 1.07 -5.71
N PHE A 102 -4.87 0.57 -5.85
CA PHE A 102 -4.44 -0.70 -5.25
C PHE A 102 -4.56 -0.69 -3.73
N TYR A 103 -3.99 0.31 -3.05
CA TYR A 103 -4.02 0.39 -1.59
C TYR A 103 -5.44 0.64 -1.05
N HIS A 104 -6.27 1.40 -1.78
CA HIS A 104 -7.66 1.60 -1.42
C HIS A 104 -8.46 0.30 -1.53
N GLY A 105 -8.34 -0.40 -2.67
CA GLY A 105 -9.03 -1.66 -2.90
C GLY A 105 -8.58 -2.75 -1.93
N LEU A 106 -7.28 -2.89 -1.70
CA LEU A 106 -6.72 -3.85 -0.76
C LEU A 106 -7.23 -3.60 0.67
N SER A 107 -7.23 -2.34 1.11
CA SER A 107 -7.74 -1.97 2.44
C SER A 107 -9.24 -2.27 2.54
N ALA A 108 -10.03 -1.93 1.52
CA ALA A 108 -11.46 -2.21 1.49
C ALA A 108 -11.78 -3.71 1.55
N LEU A 109 -11.02 -4.56 0.85
CA LEU A 109 -11.16 -6.02 0.91
C LEU A 109 -10.91 -6.57 2.32
N ILE A 110 -9.83 -6.12 2.97
CA ILE A 110 -9.46 -6.55 4.32
C ILE A 110 -10.50 -6.06 5.34
N LEU A 111 -10.94 -4.81 5.24
CA LEU A 111 -11.96 -4.23 6.12
C LEU A 111 -13.34 -4.85 5.92
N ALA A 112 -13.71 -5.20 4.68
CA ALA A 112 -14.94 -5.94 4.39
C ALA A 112 -15.00 -7.28 5.12
N ARG A 113 -13.86 -7.98 5.20
CA ARG A 113 -13.77 -9.25 5.95
C ARG A 113 -13.90 -9.02 7.46
N ARG A 114 -13.25 -7.99 8.00
CA ARG A 114 -13.21 -7.72 9.45
C ARG A 114 -14.48 -7.10 10.01
N GLN A 115 -15.11 -6.21 9.24
CA GLN A 115 -16.17 -5.32 9.72
C GLN A 115 -17.51 -5.50 8.99
N GLY A 116 -17.53 -6.33 7.93
CA GLY A 116 -18.70 -6.57 7.10
C GLY A 116 -18.63 -5.87 5.74
N ARG A 117 -19.14 -6.54 4.72
CA ARG A 117 -18.96 -6.19 3.30
C ARG A 117 -19.69 -4.93 2.84
N SER A 118 -20.88 -4.65 3.37
CA SER A 118 -21.80 -3.66 2.80
C SER A 118 -21.21 -2.25 2.67
N LYS A 119 -20.35 -1.81 3.60
CA LYS A 119 -19.71 -0.49 3.55
C LYS A 119 -18.65 -0.36 2.44
N TRP A 120 -18.04 -1.48 2.05
CA TRP A 120 -16.83 -1.51 1.23
C TRP A 120 -17.08 -2.00 -0.20
N GLU A 121 -18.28 -2.49 -0.49
CA GLU A 121 -18.64 -3.15 -1.75
C GLU A 121 -18.41 -2.26 -2.98
N ASP A 122 -18.86 -1.00 -2.94
CA ASP A 122 -18.66 -0.07 -4.07
C ASP A 122 -17.18 0.22 -4.33
N ILE A 123 -16.38 0.36 -3.26
CA ILE A 123 -14.93 0.59 -3.35
C ILE A 123 -14.26 -0.65 -3.94
N ILE A 124 -14.60 -1.84 -3.46
CA ILE A 124 -14.05 -3.11 -3.97
C ILE A 124 -14.36 -3.24 -5.45
N ASN A 125 -15.62 -3.10 -5.86
CA ASN A 125 -16.03 -3.24 -7.25
C ASN A 125 -15.32 -2.23 -8.17
N THR A 126 -15.24 -0.97 -7.75
CA THR A 126 -14.62 0.10 -8.53
C THR A 126 -13.11 -0.11 -8.68
N THR A 127 -12.43 -0.43 -7.59
CA THR A 127 -10.96 -0.59 -7.58
C THR A 127 -10.53 -1.86 -8.32
N MET A 128 -11.25 -2.97 -8.15
CA MET A 128 -11.04 -4.22 -8.88
C MET A 128 -11.19 -4.02 -10.40
N ALA A 129 -12.32 -3.47 -10.85
CA ALA A 129 -12.56 -3.22 -12.27
C ALA A 129 -11.51 -2.28 -12.89
N GLN A 130 -11.06 -1.29 -12.12
CA GLN A 130 -10.00 -0.40 -12.56
C GLN A 130 -8.64 -1.10 -12.64
N MET A 131 -8.35 -2.06 -11.74
CA MET A 131 -7.10 -2.85 -11.78
C MET A 131 -7.08 -3.83 -12.92
N GLU A 132 -8.19 -4.51 -13.19
CA GLU A 132 -8.33 -5.38 -14.35
C GLU A 132 -8.05 -4.63 -15.66
N LYS A 133 -8.63 -3.42 -15.79
CA LYS A 133 -8.39 -2.56 -16.95
C LYS A 133 -6.91 -2.18 -17.10
N TRP A 134 -6.23 -1.84 -16.00
CA TRP A 134 -4.81 -1.46 -16.05
C TRP A 134 -3.88 -2.64 -16.24
N GLU A 135 -4.21 -3.81 -15.69
CA GLU A 135 -3.47 -5.05 -15.93
C GLU A 135 -3.55 -5.43 -17.41
N SER A 136 -4.73 -5.41 -18.02
CA SER A 136 -4.88 -5.69 -19.45
C SER A 136 -4.07 -4.75 -20.35
N ALA A 137 -3.83 -3.52 -19.91
CA ALA A 137 -3.05 -2.53 -20.65
C ALA A 137 -1.54 -2.57 -20.33
N ASN A 138 -1.17 -2.92 -19.10
CA ASN A 138 0.21 -2.96 -18.61
C ASN A 138 0.37 -4.02 -17.49
N PRO A 139 0.51 -5.30 -17.86
CA PRO A 139 0.58 -6.40 -16.90
C PRO A 139 1.76 -6.25 -15.93
N TRP A 140 2.92 -5.77 -16.43
CA TRP A 140 4.15 -5.71 -15.63
C TRP A 140 4.00 -4.91 -14.33
N ASN A 141 3.21 -3.84 -14.34
CA ASN A 141 3.01 -2.97 -13.17
C ASN A 141 1.79 -3.32 -12.33
N CYS A 142 0.88 -4.17 -12.82
CA CYS A 142 -0.44 -4.37 -12.23
C CYS A 142 -0.77 -5.84 -11.92
N GLU A 143 -0.13 -6.81 -12.59
CA GLU A 143 -0.41 -8.26 -12.45
C GLU A 143 -0.36 -8.71 -10.99
N HIS A 144 0.74 -8.41 -10.28
CA HIS A 144 0.92 -8.80 -8.89
C HIS A 144 -0.02 -8.08 -7.92
N LYS A 145 -0.39 -6.83 -8.24
CA LYS A 145 -1.34 -6.04 -7.45
C LYS A 145 -2.75 -6.61 -7.57
N LEU A 146 -3.19 -6.85 -8.80
CA LEU A 146 -4.50 -7.45 -9.08
C LEU A 146 -4.57 -8.87 -8.52
N ALA A 147 -3.51 -9.68 -8.67
CA ALA A 147 -3.45 -11.01 -8.09
C ALA A 147 -3.60 -10.98 -6.56
N LEU A 148 -2.95 -10.03 -5.87
CA LEU A 148 -3.12 -9.89 -4.42
C LEU A 148 -4.54 -9.46 -4.05
N MET A 149 -5.15 -8.54 -4.79
CA MET A 149 -6.55 -8.14 -4.58
C MET A 149 -7.51 -9.32 -4.84
N ASN A 150 -7.26 -10.11 -5.89
CA ASN A 150 -8.03 -11.33 -6.17
C ASN A 150 -7.91 -12.36 -5.04
N ALA A 151 -6.72 -12.51 -4.44
CA ALA A 151 -6.51 -13.41 -3.31
C ALA A 151 -7.35 -13.01 -2.10
N GLU A 152 -7.32 -11.73 -1.73
CA GLU A 152 -8.11 -11.19 -0.62
C GLU A 152 -9.62 -11.20 -0.92
N TYR A 153 -10.01 -11.01 -2.18
CA TYR A 153 -11.40 -11.14 -2.60
C TYR A 153 -11.91 -12.58 -2.54
N ALA A 154 -11.15 -13.55 -3.07
CA ALA A 154 -11.47 -14.97 -2.95
C ALA A 154 -11.55 -15.38 -1.48
N TYR A 155 -10.60 -14.89 -0.66
CA TYR A 155 -10.63 -15.13 0.77
C TYR A 155 -11.92 -14.57 1.40
N LEU A 156 -12.30 -13.33 1.10
CA LEU A 156 -13.57 -12.71 1.52
C LEU A 156 -14.80 -13.54 1.12
N GLN A 157 -14.77 -14.22 -0.03
CA GLN A 157 -15.85 -15.14 -0.46
C GLN A 157 -15.79 -16.53 0.20
N ASN A 158 -14.79 -16.81 1.04
CA ASN A 158 -14.46 -18.15 1.55
C ASN A 158 -14.08 -19.16 0.46
N ASP A 159 -13.62 -18.69 -0.70
CA ASP A 159 -12.99 -19.53 -1.72
C ASP A 159 -11.52 -19.74 -1.38
N ILE A 160 -11.26 -20.78 -0.57
CA ILE A 160 -9.92 -21.08 -0.05
C ILE A 160 -8.94 -21.45 -1.17
N ASN A 161 -9.38 -22.25 -2.16
CA ASN A 161 -8.50 -22.68 -3.25
C ASN A 161 -8.17 -21.50 -4.17
N GLY A 162 -9.17 -20.69 -4.54
CA GLY A 162 -8.94 -19.48 -5.33
C GLY A 162 -8.02 -18.48 -4.62
N ALA A 163 -8.14 -18.35 -3.29
CA ALA A 163 -7.24 -17.50 -2.50
C ALA A 163 -5.78 -18.00 -2.57
N ILE A 164 -5.56 -19.31 -2.39
CA ILE A 164 -4.21 -19.91 -2.45
C ILE A 164 -3.57 -19.66 -3.83
N GLU A 165 -4.27 -19.99 -4.91
CA GLU A 165 -3.76 -19.81 -6.27
C GLU A 165 -3.43 -18.34 -6.57
N ALA A 166 -4.28 -17.42 -6.12
CA ALA A 166 -4.08 -15.99 -6.32
C ALA A 166 -2.93 -15.42 -5.47
N TYR A 167 -2.75 -15.89 -4.22
CA TYR A 167 -1.58 -15.51 -3.40
C TYR A 167 -0.27 -15.96 -4.04
N ASP A 168 -0.22 -17.21 -4.51
CA ASP A 168 0.95 -17.73 -5.21
C ASP A 168 1.26 -16.91 -6.48
N CYS A 169 0.22 -16.58 -7.25
CA CYS A 169 0.35 -15.71 -8.42
C CYS A 169 0.91 -14.33 -8.04
N ALA A 170 0.39 -13.69 -6.99
CA ALA A 170 0.86 -12.38 -6.52
C ALA A 170 2.34 -12.41 -6.10
N ILE A 171 2.75 -13.43 -5.36
CA ILE A 171 4.13 -13.59 -4.87
C ILE A 171 5.08 -13.81 -6.05
N VAL A 172 4.74 -14.73 -6.96
CA VAL A 172 5.59 -15.08 -8.11
C VAL A 172 5.72 -13.91 -9.08
N SER A 173 4.62 -13.25 -9.42
CA SER A 173 4.64 -12.10 -10.33
C SER A 173 5.37 -10.89 -9.74
N ALA A 174 5.19 -10.59 -8.45
CA ALA A 174 5.93 -9.51 -7.78
C ALA A 174 7.45 -9.76 -7.80
N ALA A 175 7.87 -11.00 -7.51
CA ALA A 175 9.27 -11.40 -7.55
C ALA A 175 9.85 -11.32 -8.98
N LYS A 176 9.11 -11.83 -9.98
CA LYS A 176 9.46 -11.77 -11.40
C LYS A 176 9.67 -10.33 -11.88
N HIS A 177 8.79 -9.42 -11.46
CA HIS A 177 8.83 -8.00 -11.83
C HIS A 177 9.73 -7.16 -10.92
N ARG A 178 10.37 -7.79 -9.91
CA ARG A 178 11.33 -7.18 -8.96
C ARG A 178 10.72 -6.12 -8.04
N PHE A 179 9.42 -6.20 -7.77
CA PHE A 179 8.75 -5.36 -6.75
C PHE A 179 8.93 -5.97 -5.36
N VAL A 180 10.15 -5.93 -4.82
CA VAL A 180 10.51 -6.60 -3.54
C VAL A 180 9.59 -6.22 -2.37
N HIS A 181 9.14 -4.97 -2.31
CA HIS A 181 8.24 -4.48 -1.25
C HIS A 181 6.84 -5.09 -1.37
N GLU A 182 6.37 -5.33 -2.58
CA GLU A 182 5.06 -5.92 -2.85
C GLU A 182 5.10 -7.45 -2.84
N GLU A 183 6.23 -8.06 -3.16
CA GLU A 183 6.50 -9.48 -2.85
C GLU A 183 6.39 -9.69 -1.33
N GLY A 184 7.05 -8.83 -0.54
CA GLY A 184 6.96 -8.86 0.92
C GLY A 184 5.52 -8.69 1.43
N LEU A 185 4.78 -7.72 0.88
CA LEU A 185 3.36 -7.51 1.24
C LEU A 185 2.51 -8.73 0.89
N ALA A 186 2.63 -9.30 -0.31
CA ALA A 186 1.89 -10.49 -0.71
C ALA A 186 2.20 -11.70 0.18
N LEU A 187 3.47 -11.90 0.54
CA LEU A 187 3.90 -12.95 1.46
C LEU A 187 3.31 -12.76 2.87
N GLU A 188 3.31 -11.54 3.39
CA GLU A 188 2.72 -11.24 4.69
C GLU A 188 1.21 -11.49 4.71
N ARG A 189 0.49 -11.03 3.67
CA ARG A 189 -0.94 -11.26 3.53
C ARG A 189 -1.28 -12.75 3.40
N ALA A 190 -0.52 -13.49 2.61
CA ALA A 190 -0.65 -14.95 2.51
C ALA A 190 -0.37 -15.63 3.87
N GLY A 191 0.63 -15.18 4.63
CA GLY A 191 0.91 -15.69 5.98
C GLY A 191 -0.25 -15.49 6.94
N ILE A 192 -0.90 -14.31 6.90
CA ILE A 192 -2.10 -14.03 7.70
C ILE A 192 -3.24 -14.97 7.29
N PHE A 193 -3.47 -15.15 6.00
CA PHE A 193 -4.46 -16.11 5.48
C PHE A 193 -4.22 -17.55 5.98
N TYR A 194 -2.98 -18.03 5.94
CA TYR A 194 -2.65 -19.38 6.42
C TYR A 194 -2.78 -19.51 7.95
N THR A 195 -2.51 -18.44 8.69
CA THR A 195 -2.76 -18.39 10.15
C THR A 195 -4.25 -18.53 10.42
N ASP A 196 -5.08 -17.73 9.75
CA ASP A 196 -6.53 -17.72 9.93
C ASP A 196 -7.21 -19.02 9.49
N THR A 197 -6.59 -19.78 8.57
CA THR A 197 -7.07 -21.08 8.08
C THR A 197 -6.46 -22.28 8.81
N GLY A 198 -5.54 -22.04 9.75
CA GLY A 198 -4.99 -23.05 10.67
C GLY A 198 -3.68 -23.74 10.26
N ASP A 199 -3.08 -23.37 9.12
CA ASP A 199 -1.76 -23.87 8.71
C ASP A 199 -0.63 -22.93 9.16
N ASN A 200 -0.38 -22.94 10.46
CA ASN A 200 0.65 -22.11 11.09
C ASN A 200 2.07 -22.41 10.58
N ALA A 201 2.33 -23.63 10.10
CA ALA A 201 3.64 -24.01 9.57
C ALA A 201 3.92 -23.29 8.24
N THR A 202 2.95 -23.25 7.34
CA THR A 202 3.04 -22.47 6.10
C THR A 202 3.06 -20.98 6.40
N ALA A 203 2.22 -20.50 7.31
CA ALA A 203 2.20 -19.10 7.74
C ALA A 203 3.57 -18.61 8.21
N SER A 204 4.19 -19.32 9.16
CA SER A 204 5.51 -18.97 9.70
C SER A 204 6.58 -18.89 8.60
N ARG A 205 6.59 -19.84 7.66
CA ARG A 205 7.51 -19.79 6.50
C ARG A 205 7.29 -18.56 5.62
N LEU A 206 6.04 -18.16 5.40
CA LEU A 206 5.71 -16.97 4.60
C LEU A 206 6.12 -15.69 5.31
N PHE A 207 5.93 -15.58 6.64
CA PHE A 207 6.38 -14.43 7.41
C PHE A 207 7.90 -14.26 7.41
N HIS A 208 8.67 -15.36 7.49
CA HIS A 208 10.13 -15.31 7.35
C HIS A 208 10.55 -14.80 5.96
N ARG A 209 9.89 -15.26 4.90
CA ARG A 209 10.16 -14.76 3.54
C ARG A 209 9.76 -13.28 3.38
N ALA A 210 8.65 -12.85 3.98
CA ALA A 210 8.22 -11.45 3.99
C ALA A 210 9.27 -10.57 4.70
N HIS A 211 9.75 -11.02 5.86
CA HIS A 211 10.86 -10.39 6.57
C HIS A 211 12.09 -10.21 5.67
N ASP A 212 12.51 -11.26 4.96
CA ASP A 212 13.68 -11.18 4.08
C ASP A 212 13.46 -10.18 2.92
N CYS A 213 12.25 -10.10 2.39
CA CYS A 213 11.89 -9.07 1.41
C CYS A 213 12.05 -7.65 2.01
N TYR A 214 11.56 -7.42 3.22
CA TYR A 214 11.68 -6.12 3.87
C TYR A 214 13.12 -5.77 4.26
N VAL A 215 13.95 -6.75 4.60
CA VAL A 215 15.40 -6.56 4.79
C VAL A 215 16.07 -6.17 3.47
N ARG A 216 15.78 -6.88 2.36
CA ARG A 216 16.31 -6.54 1.03
C ARG A 216 15.83 -5.16 0.54
N TRP A 217 14.66 -4.73 0.97
CA TRP A 217 14.11 -3.40 0.71
C TRP A 217 14.65 -2.33 1.68
N GLU A 218 15.48 -2.71 2.65
CA GLU A 218 16.03 -1.84 3.71
C GLU A 218 14.96 -1.18 4.62
N ALA A 219 13.75 -1.75 4.62
CA ALA A 219 12.64 -1.31 5.47
C ALA A 219 12.73 -1.96 6.86
N HIS A 220 13.76 -1.58 7.63
CA HIS A 220 14.07 -2.11 8.96
C HIS A 220 12.91 -2.08 9.96
N SER A 221 12.12 -0.99 9.98
CA SER A 221 10.90 -0.90 10.79
C SER A 221 9.90 -1.97 10.41
N LYS A 222 9.68 -2.14 9.09
CA LYS A 222 8.71 -3.10 8.59
C LYS A 222 9.19 -4.54 8.76
N ALA A 223 10.48 -4.80 8.55
CA ALA A 223 11.13 -6.07 8.85
C ALA A 223 10.98 -6.44 10.33
N THR A 224 11.13 -5.47 11.24
CA THR A 224 10.88 -5.71 12.68
C THR A 224 9.41 -5.96 12.97
N HIS A 225 8.51 -5.18 12.36
CA HIS A 225 7.08 -5.30 12.55
C HIS A 225 6.55 -6.69 12.18
N VAL A 226 6.94 -7.23 11.01
CA VAL A 226 6.42 -8.53 10.55
C VAL A 226 6.80 -9.69 11.48
N LYS A 227 7.85 -9.55 12.29
CA LYS A 227 8.25 -10.55 13.30
C LYS A 227 7.20 -10.76 14.39
N GLN A 228 6.28 -9.82 14.58
CA GLN A 228 5.19 -9.97 15.55
C GLN A 228 4.20 -11.08 15.14
N HIS A 229 4.24 -11.52 13.89
CA HIS A 229 3.44 -12.63 13.37
C HIS A 229 4.15 -13.98 13.39
N PHE A 230 5.39 -14.05 13.89
CA PHE A 230 6.19 -15.29 13.92
C PHE A 230 5.66 -16.30 14.94
#